data_AF-A0A2V8UN75-F1
#
_entry.id   AF-A0A2V8UN75-F1
#
_cell.length_a   1.000
_cell.length_b   1.000
_cell.length_c   1.000
_cell.angle_alpha   90.00
_cell.angle_beta   90.00
_cell.angle_gamma   90.00
#
_symmetry.space_group_name_H-M   'P 1'
#
loop_
_entity.id
_entity.type
_entity.pdbx_description
1 polymer ?
#
loop_
_entity_poly.entity_id
_entity_poly.type
_entity_poly.pdbx_seq_one_letter_code
_entity_poly.pdbx_strand_id
1 'polypeptide(L)'
;MSVLTATSGLIPSLHAAKACTDHDFTGVFGFYGTGYVVKSPVTILTGPFARLGRFESDGNGHLTFSSTASFNGHLIPQDFTGTYTTNPDCTLTTTVYLPDPINLPVNFISIISDDGNENRDLFVNPPGVVVTGAARKQHMGQCSKQDLSGAYALEMSGAILQEGSAGRIPFSALARIDADGAGNIVGKLGSNYGGLPVPQEDISGTYTVDPNCIFHLTYYTAGEGHGPNDGVTLKGVFIDAGTGAFLMVLQPSTATVLGSLKLQTTLRSNPGRLVRPTR
;
A
#
# COMPACT_ATOMS: atom_id res chain seq x y z
N MET A 1 19.80 -51.79 46.32
CA MET A 1 20.19 -50.93 45.18
C MET A 1 18.94 -50.61 44.39
N SER A 2 18.31 -49.46 44.65
CA SER A 2 17.25 -48.93 43.78
C SER A 2 17.88 -47.92 42.84
N VAL A 3 17.78 -48.19 41.54
CA VAL A 3 18.25 -47.29 40.48
C VAL A 3 17.14 -46.28 40.22
N LEU A 4 17.39 -45.00 40.51
CA LEU A 4 16.56 -43.89 40.04
C LEU A 4 16.83 -43.69 38.54
N THR A 5 15.81 -43.89 37.71
CA THR A 5 15.81 -43.44 36.32
C THR A 5 15.42 -41.96 36.28
N ALA A 6 16.38 -41.09 35.98
CA ALA A 6 16.14 -39.69 35.66
C ALA A 6 15.71 -39.57 34.18
N THR A 7 14.47 -39.16 33.94
CA THR A 7 13.99 -38.78 32.62
C THR A 7 14.40 -37.33 32.35
N SER A 8 15.38 -37.12 31.45
CA SER A 8 15.69 -35.80 30.91
C SER A 8 14.53 -35.30 30.04
N GLY A 9 13.71 -34.41 30.58
CA GLY A 9 12.72 -33.67 29.81
C GLY A 9 13.41 -32.62 28.93
N LEU A 10 13.05 -32.59 27.65
CA LEU A 10 13.34 -31.47 26.75
C LEU A 10 12.68 -30.21 27.33
N ILE A 11 13.49 -29.25 27.76
CA ILE A 11 12.99 -27.91 28.11
C ILE A 11 12.60 -27.27 26.77
N PRO A 12 11.32 -26.93 26.53
CA PRO A 12 10.98 -26.09 25.40
C PRO A 12 11.74 -24.78 25.60
N SER A 13 12.63 -24.46 24.66
CA SER A 13 13.28 -23.17 24.58
C SER A 13 12.18 -22.11 24.45
N LEU A 14 11.80 -21.54 25.60
CA LEU A 14 10.97 -20.34 25.68
C LEU A 14 11.82 -19.24 25.04
N HIS A 15 11.62 -19.01 23.74
CA HIS A 15 12.17 -17.81 23.11
C HIS A 15 11.57 -16.65 23.90
N ALA A 16 12.41 -15.90 24.62
CA ALA A 16 11.98 -14.64 25.21
C ALA A 16 11.30 -13.86 24.08
N ALA A 17 10.04 -13.46 24.29
CA ALA A 17 9.37 -12.58 23.34
C ALA A 17 10.30 -11.39 23.10
N LYS A 18 10.69 -11.16 21.85
CA LYS A 18 11.53 -10.02 21.48
C LYS A 18 10.77 -8.77 21.94
N ALA A 19 11.28 -8.11 22.97
CA ALA A 19 10.66 -6.89 23.46
C ALA A 19 10.92 -5.79 22.44
N CYS A 20 9.86 -5.20 21.90
CA CYS A 20 9.98 -4.08 20.98
C CYS A 20 10.29 -2.77 21.72
N THR A 21 11.02 -1.90 21.04
CA THR A 21 11.35 -0.53 21.44
C THR A 21 11.15 0.41 20.25
N ASP A 22 11.18 1.72 20.48
CA ASP A 22 11.06 2.69 19.38
C ASP A 22 12.14 2.49 18.30
N HIS A 23 13.34 2.03 18.69
CA HIS A 23 14.42 1.72 17.75
C HIS A 23 14.09 0.60 16.76
N ASP A 24 13.17 -0.30 17.09
CA ASP A 24 12.74 -1.37 16.18
C ASP A 24 11.84 -0.82 15.05
N PHE A 25 11.26 0.36 15.23
CA PHE A 25 10.44 1.05 14.25
C PHE A 25 11.15 2.27 13.68
N THR A 26 12.21 2.04 12.90
CA THR A 26 13.00 3.11 12.27
C THR A 26 13.11 2.91 10.76
N GLY A 27 13.15 4.01 10.00
CA GLY A 27 13.37 4.02 8.56
C GLY A 27 12.23 4.67 7.76
N VAL A 28 12.30 4.52 6.44
CA VAL A 28 11.31 5.07 5.49
C VAL A 28 10.36 3.97 5.04
N PHE A 29 9.06 4.25 5.13
CA PHE A 29 7.97 3.33 4.83
C PHE A 29 7.06 3.90 3.75
N GLY A 30 6.62 3.07 2.81
CA GLY A 30 5.42 3.34 2.04
C GLY A 30 4.20 2.88 2.83
N PHE A 31 3.10 3.64 2.81
CA PHE A 31 1.91 3.31 3.57
C PHE A 31 0.63 3.61 2.81
N TYR A 32 -0.43 2.89 3.17
CA TYR A 32 -1.79 3.23 2.77
C TYR A 32 -2.76 3.18 3.96
N GLY A 33 -3.88 3.89 3.82
CA GLY A 33 -5.04 3.79 4.71
C GLY A 33 -6.32 3.63 3.89
N THR A 34 -7.22 2.74 4.29
CA THR A 34 -8.44 2.42 3.54
C THR A 34 -9.64 2.24 4.47
N GLY A 35 -10.83 2.63 3.99
CA GLY A 35 -12.07 2.41 4.72
C GLY A 35 -13.11 3.47 4.41
N TYR A 36 -13.78 3.96 5.46
CA TYR A 36 -14.88 4.92 5.36
C TYR A 36 -14.81 6.01 6.43
N VAL A 37 -15.07 7.24 6.00
CA VAL A 37 -15.45 8.34 6.89
C VAL A 37 -16.96 8.37 6.96
N VAL A 38 -17.52 8.06 8.13
CA VAL A 38 -18.96 8.02 8.41
C VAL A 38 -19.47 9.40 8.87
N LYS A 39 -18.61 10.16 9.56
CA LYS A 39 -18.92 11.51 10.03
C LYS A 39 -17.68 12.38 9.97
N SER A 40 -17.82 13.57 9.39
CA SER A 40 -16.75 14.56 9.26
C SER A 40 -17.28 15.96 9.59
N PRO A 41 -16.47 16.88 10.17
CA PRO A 41 -16.82 18.30 10.26
C PRO A 41 -16.99 18.94 8.88
N VAL A 42 -16.36 18.38 7.85
CA VAL A 42 -16.48 18.79 6.45
C VAL A 42 -17.30 17.73 5.72
N THR A 43 -18.62 17.96 5.62
CA THR A 43 -19.60 16.94 5.22
C THR A 43 -19.35 16.32 3.84
N ILE A 44 -18.86 17.12 2.88
CA ILE A 44 -18.57 16.67 1.51
C ILE A 44 -17.48 15.57 1.45
N LEU A 45 -16.66 15.45 2.50
CA LEU A 45 -15.60 14.45 2.63
C LEU A 45 -16.08 13.11 3.22
N THR A 46 -17.37 12.99 3.54
CA THR A 46 -17.97 11.77 4.10
C THR A 46 -18.19 10.72 3.01
N GLY A 47 -17.71 9.50 3.22
CA GLY A 47 -17.79 8.41 2.26
C GLY A 47 -16.56 7.50 2.27
N PRO A 48 -16.30 6.78 1.17
CA PRO A 48 -15.08 6.00 0.99
C PRO A 48 -13.84 6.83 1.27
N PHE A 49 -12.83 6.20 1.86
CA PHE A 49 -11.56 6.82 2.19
C PHE A 49 -10.40 5.99 1.68
N ALA A 50 -9.43 6.70 1.09
CA ALA A 50 -8.12 6.15 0.76
C ALA A 50 -7.04 7.17 1.11
N ARG A 51 -5.87 6.72 1.57
CA ARG A 51 -4.66 7.53 1.71
C ARG A 51 -3.47 6.73 1.20
N LEU A 52 -2.55 7.39 0.51
CA LEU A 52 -1.28 6.81 0.08
C LEU A 52 -0.15 7.82 0.26
N GLY A 53 0.96 7.36 0.82
CA GLY A 53 2.14 8.20 0.95
C GLY A 53 3.36 7.43 1.43
N ARG A 54 4.35 8.19 1.86
CA ARG A 54 5.48 7.68 2.63
C ARG A 54 5.56 8.37 3.98
N PHE A 55 6.17 7.72 4.95
CA PHE A 55 6.62 8.37 6.16
C PHE A 55 8.02 7.92 6.55
N GLU A 56 8.69 8.76 7.32
CA GLU A 56 9.95 8.46 7.97
C GLU A 56 9.72 8.35 9.47
N SER A 57 10.19 7.26 10.07
CA SER A 57 10.27 7.07 11.50
C SER A 57 11.71 7.21 11.97
N ASP A 58 11.93 8.08 12.94
CA ASP A 58 13.26 8.39 13.49
C ASP A 58 13.79 7.32 14.46
N GLY A 59 12.99 6.33 14.81
CA GLY A 59 13.31 5.34 15.84
C GLY A 59 13.37 5.89 17.27
N ASN A 60 12.87 7.11 17.49
CA ASN A 60 12.84 7.84 18.76
C ASN A 60 11.48 8.50 19.02
N GLY A 61 10.41 7.94 18.44
CA GLY A 61 9.03 8.37 18.71
C GLY A 61 8.49 9.49 17.82
N HIS A 62 9.17 9.90 16.74
CA HIS A 62 8.67 10.90 15.79
C HIS A 62 8.47 10.36 14.37
N LEU A 63 7.45 10.88 13.70
CA LEU A 63 7.08 10.54 12.33
C LEU A 63 6.96 11.80 11.48
N THR A 64 7.47 11.72 10.25
CA THR A 64 7.26 12.74 9.21
C THR A 64 6.61 12.11 7.99
N PHE A 65 5.43 12.61 7.59
CA PHE A 65 4.62 12.06 6.51
C PHE A 65 4.60 12.97 5.29
N SER A 66 4.59 12.35 4.12
CA SER A 66 4.13 13.00 2.88
C SER A 66 3.12 12.11 2.16
N SER A 67 1.91 12.63 1.92
CA SER A 67 0.79 11.80 1.49
C SER A 67 -0.25 12.51 0.64
N THR A 68 -1.13 11.71 0.03
CA THR A 68 -2.35 12.18 -0.63
C THR A 68 -3.50 11.35 -0.10
N ALA A 69 -4.60 12.00 0.28
CA ALA A 69 -5.84 11.35 0.67
C ALA A 69 -6.93 11.58 -0.37
N SER A 70 -7.71 10.54 -0.68
CA SER A 70 -8.98 10.62 -1.37
C SER A 70 -10.11 10.48 -0.35
N PHE A 71 -10.83 11.57 -0.11
CA PHE A 71 -12.01 11.61 0.72
C PHE A 71 -13.24 11.65 -0.17
N ASN A 72 -13.94 10.53 -0.32
CA ASN A 72 -15.13 10.43 -1.16
C ASN A 72 -14.90 10.98 -2.60
N GLY A 73 -13.73 10.71 -3.17
CA GLY A 73 -13.33 11.23 -4.49
C GLY A 73 -12.73 12.64 -4.51
N HIS A 74 -12.47 13.24 -3.34
CA HIS A 74 -11.74 14.50 -3.22
C HIS A 74 -10.29 14.25 -2.85
N LEU A 75 -9.37 14.53 -3.78
CA LEU A 75 -7.94 14.37 -3.59
C LEU A 75 -7.35 15.57 -2.85
N ILE A 76 -6.69 15.30 -1.73
CA ILE A 76 -6.09 16.29 -0.84
C ILE A 76 -4.65 15.85 -0.53
N PRO A 77 -3.65 16.51 -1.13
CA PRO A 77 -2.26 16.38 -0.71
C PRO A 77 -2.10 16.90 0.72
N GLN A 78 -1.46 16.11 1.59
CA GLN A 78 -1.25 16.47 2.98
C GLN A 78 0.07 15.89 3.48
N ASP A 79 0.95 16.78 3.90
CA ASP A 79 2.15 16.48 4.65
C ASP A 79 1.91 16.87 6.11
N PHE A 80 2.34 16.01 7.03
CA PHE A 80 2.10 16.20 8.46
C PHE A 80 3.11 15.43 9.29
N THR A 81 3.14 15.71 10.58
CA THR A 81 3.98 15.00 11.54
C THR A 81 3.13 14.27 12.57
N GLY A 82 3.79 13.36 13.28
CA GLY A 82 3.18 12.67 14.41
C GLY A 82 4.23 12.16 15.38
N THR A 83 3.73 11.55 16.44
CA THR A 83 4.53 10.85 17.43
C THR A 83 4.00 9.45 17.64
N TYR A 84 4.84 8.57 18.16
CA TYR A 84 4.43 7.24 18.60
C TYR A 84 5.14 6.83 19.88
N THR A 85 4.62 5.80 20.52
CA THR A 85 5.27 5.12 21.64
C THR A 85 5.11 3.63 21.46
N THR A 86 6.23 2.91 21.47
CA THR A 86 6.27 1.45 21.30
C THR A 86 6.19 0.74 22.64
N ASN A 87 5.27 -0.21 22.74
CA ASN A 87 5.17 -1.12 23.87
C ASN A 87 6.06 -2.36 23.64
N PRO A 88 6.51 -3.03 24.72
CA PRO A 88 7.31 -4.25 24.61
C PRO A 88 6.65 -5.40 23.83
N ASP A 89 5.33 -5.40 23.70
CA ASP A 89 4.56 -6.37 22.92
C ASP A 89 4.44 -6.02 21.43
N CYS A 90 5.21 -5.04 20.95
CA CYS A 90 5.24 -4.56 19.57
C CYS A 90 3.95 -3.88 19.11
N THR A 91 3.09 -3.49 20.05
CA THR A 91 2.01 -2.53 19.79
C THR A 91 2.52 -1.10 19.91
N LEU A 92 1.93 -0.17 19.15
CA LEU A 92 2.21 1.26 19.25
C LEU A 92 0.93 2.04 19.44
N THR A 93 1.04 3.13 20.18
CA THR A 93 0.06 4.21 20.11
C THR A 93 0.66 5.34 19.30
N THR A 94 -0.03 5.79 18.27
CA THR A 94 0.44 6.83 17.35
C THR A 94 -0.54 7.99 17.35
N THR A 95 -0.03 9.21 17.42
CA THR A 95 -0.82 10.45 17.32
C THR A 95 -0.28 11.29 16.17
N VAL A 96 -1.16 11.68 15.24
CA VAL A 96 -0.83 12.61 14.14
C VAL A 96 -1.78 13.79 14.16
N TYR A 97 -1.37 14.90 13.57
CA TYR A 97 -2.24 16.04 13.35
C TYR A 97 -2.54 16.19 11.86
N LEU A 98 -3.79 15.97 11.45
CA LEU A 98 -4.18 16.18 10.06
C LEU A 98 -4.35 17.67 9.79
N PRO A 99 -3.73 18.22 8.72
CA PRO A 99 -3.87 19.63 8.38
C PRO A 99 -5.24 19.91 7.73
N ASP A 100 -5.41 21.12 7.19
CA ASP A 100 -6.59 21.50 6.42
C ASP A 100 -6.93 20.47 5.31
N PRO A 101 -8.22 20.26 5.01
CA PRO A 101 -9.39 20.94 5.57
C PRO A 101 -9.93 20.30 6.87
N ILE A 102 -9.26 19.28 7.39
CA ILE A 102 -9.76 18.47 8.51
C ILE A 102 -9.34 19.06 9.86
N ASN A 103 -8.08 19.49 9.99
CA ASN A 103 -7.53 20.26 11.11
C ASN A 103 -7.82 19.64 12.50
N LEU A 104 -7.46 18.36 12.71
CA LEU A 104 -7.72 17.65 13.96
C LEU A 104 -6.67 16.57 14.29
N PRO A 105 -6.48 16.23 15.58
CA PRO A 105 -5.62 15.13 15.99
C PRO A 105 -6.28 13.76 15.75
N VAL A 106 -5.55 12.83 15.17
CA VAL A 106 -5.96 11.44 14.92
C VAL A 106 -5.06 10.50 15.71
N ASN A 107 -5.67 9.51 16.38
CA ASN A 107 -4.94 8.46 17.07
C ASN A 107 -5.14 7.11 16.40
N PHE A 108 -4.06 6.34 16.38
CA PHE A 108 -4.02 4.97 15.89
C PHE A 108 -3.54 4.03 16.98
N ILE A 109 -4.00 2.78 16.89
CA ILE A 109 -3.27 1.66 17.46
C ILE A 109 -2.61 0.95 16.29
N SER A 110 -1.31 0.69 16.44
CA SER A 110 -0.50 0.01 15.42
C SER A 110 0.10 -1.27 15.99
N ILE A 111 0.38 -2.23 15.11
CA ILE A 111 1.10 -3.46 15.46
C ILE A 111 2.27 -3.60 14.49
N ILE A 112 3.49 -3.69 15.01
CA ILE A 112 4.69 -3.99 14.24
C ILE A 112 4.76 -5.49 13.97
N SER A 113 5.11 -5.84 12.74
CA SER A 113 5.36 -7.20 12.28
C SER A 113 6.62 -7.25 11.40
N ASP A 114 7.02 -8.46 11.02
CA ASP A 114 8.10 -8.69 10.04
C ASP A 114 9.42 -7.99 10.42
N ASP A 115 9.85 -8.16 11.68
CA ASP A 115 11.07 -7.56 12.23
C ASP A 115 11.16 -6.03 12.04
N GLY A 116 10.05 -5.33 12.25
CA GLY A 116 9.99 -3.87 12.11
C GLY A 116 9.82 -3.40 10.68
N ASN A 117 9.71 -4.31 9.70
CA ASN A 117 9.57 -3.94 8.29
C ASN A 117 8.12 -3.67 7.88
N GLU A 118 7.17 -4.02 8.74
CA GLU A 118 5.75 -3.86 8.48
C GLU A 118 5.03 -3.36 9.74
N ASN A 119 3.97 -2.57 9.53
CA ASN A 119 2.97 -2.35 10.55
C ASN A 119 1.55 -2.40 9.98
N ARG A 120 0.58 -2.63 10.86
CA ARG A 120 -0.86 -2.54 10.62
C ARG A 120 -1.47 -1.54 11.57
N ASP A 121 -2.35 -0.69 11.05
CA ASP A 121 -2.92 0.42 11.79
C ASP A 121 -4.44 0.30 11.89
N LEU A 122 -4.98 0.67 13.04
CA LEU A 122 -6.40 0.87 13.27
C LEU A 122 -6.62 2.30 13.76
N PHE A 123 -7.48 3.04 13.06
CA PHE A 123 -7.90 4.37 13.48
C PHE A 123 -8.89 4.24 14.64
N VAL A 124 -8.62 4.91 15.77
CA VAL A 124 -9.44 4.78 16.99
C VAL A 124 -10.05 6.09 17.47
N ASN A 125 -9.50 7.23 17.07
CA ASN A 125 -10.03 8.55 17.43
C ASN A 125 -9.68 9.58 16.34
N PRO A 126 -10.59 10.48 15.94
CA PRO A 126 -11.95 10.71 16.46
C PRO A 126 -12.98 9.62 16.04
N PRO A 127 -14.14 9.54 16.71
CA PRO A 127 -15.22 8.66 16.29
C PRO A 127 -15.81 9.09 14.95
N GLY A 128 -16.46 8.16 14.25
CA GLY A 128 -17.05 8.41 12.92
C GLY A 128 -16.12 8.08 11.76
N VAL A 129 -15.01 7.38 12.03
CA VAL A 129 -14.08 6.88 11.02
C VAL A 129 -13.91 5.37 11.22
N VAL A 130 -13.97 4.61 10.13
CA VAL A 130 -13.74 3.17 10.11
C VAL A 130 -12.65 2.91 9.08
N VAL A 131 -11.40 3.02 9.50
CA VAL A 131 -10.23 2.97 8.62
C VAL A 131 -9.16 2.09 9.24
N THR A 132 -8.56 1.24 8.40
CA THR A 132 -7.34 0.51 8.70
C THR A 132 -6.21 0.96 7.78
N GLY A 133 -4.98 0.68 8.17
CA GLY A 133 -3.81 0.99 7.37
C GLY A 133 -2.77 -0.10 7.43
N ALA A 134 -1.80 0.03 6.53
CA ALA A 134 -0.60 -0.77 6.53
C ALA A 134 0.55 0.08 6.04
N ALA A 135 1.74 -0.18 6.58
CA ALA A 135 2.98 0.31 6.00
C ALA A 135 3.99 -0.82 5.83
N ARG A 136 4.90 -0.60 4.89
CA ARG A 136 6.01 -1.49 4.61
C ARG A 136 7.26 -0.68 4.29
N LYS A 137 8.41 -1.12 4.79
CA LYS A 137 9.68 -0.41 4.55
C LYS A 137 9.98 -0.33 3.06
N GLN A 138 10.53 0.81 2.66
CA GLN A 138 10.97 1.01 1.28
C GLN A 138 12.23 0.20 0.99
N HIS A 139 13.20 0.19 1.91
CA HIS A 139 14.55 -0.35 1.68
C HIS A 139 15.24 0.28 0.45
N MET A 140 14.99 1.57 0.22
CA MET A 140 15.46 2.33 -0.94
C MET A 140 16.04 3.66 -0.43
N GLY A 141 17.14 4.10 -1.03
CA GLY A 141 17.74 5.41 -0.74
C GLY A 141 17.24 6.50 -1.69
N GLN A 142 17.47 6.30 -2.99
CA GLN A 142 16.94 7.13 -4.06
C GLN A 142 16.41 6.23 -5.18
N CYS A 143 15.35 6.68 -5.85
CA CYS A 143 14.71 5.94 -6.92
C CYS A 143 14.82 6.62 -8.28
N SER A 144 14.66 5.81 -9.32
CA SER A 144 14.73 6.16 -10.72
C SER A 144 13.72 5.32 -11.51
N LYS A 145 13.57 5.60 -12.81
CA LYS A 145 12.69 4.79 -13.68
C LYS A 145 13.10 3.32 -13.77
N GLN A 146 14.40 3.03 -13.60
CA GLN A 146 14.95 1.68 -13.67
C GLN A 146 14.42 0.78 -12.55
N ASP A 147 14.01 1.37 -11.42
CA ASP A 147 13.44 0.65 -10.27
C ASP A 147 12.02 0.12 -10.54
N LEU A 148 11.35 0.62 -11.59
CA LEU A 148 10.12 0.03 -12.14
C LEU A 148 10.45 -0.70 -13.45
N SER A 149 11.23 -1.79 -13.37
CA SER A 149 11.56 -2.62 -14.53
C SER A 149 11.16 -4.07 -14.27
N GLY A 150 10.40 -4.65 -15.20
CA GLY A 150 9.96 -6.04 -15.15
C GLY A 150 8.45 -6.19 -15.20
N ALA A 151 8.01 -7.43 -15.01
CA ALA A 151 6.60 -7.79 -15.00
C ALA A 151 6.03 -7.69 -13.59
N TYR A 152 4.92 -6.98 -13.41
CA TYR A 152 4.25 -6.84 -12.12
C TYR A 152 2.80 -7.33 -12.21
N ALA A 153 2.37 -7.99 -11.14
CA ALA A 153 0.96 -8.18 -10.86
C ALA A 153 0.43 -6.91 -10.18
N LEU A 154 -0.62 -6.34 -10.74
CA LEU A 154 -1.35 -5.21 -10.18
C LEU A 154 -2.70 -5.71 -9.67
N GLU A 155 -3.04 -5.31 -8.45
CA GLU A 155 -4.38 -5.47 -7.87
C GLU A 155 -4.90 -4.11 -7.41
N MET A 156 -6.15 -3.80 -7.72
CA MET A 156 -6.82 -2.59 -7.24
C MET A 156 -8.22 -2.91 -6.73
N SER A 157 -8.64 -2.18 -5.70
CA SER A 157 -10.02 -2.22 -5.20
C SER A 157 -10.43 -0.90 -4.56
N GLY A 158 -11.73 -0.64 -4.54
CA GLY A 158 -12.28 0.54 -3.88
C GLY A 158 -13.68 0.87 -4.38
N ALA A 159 -13.97 2.16 -4.44
CA ALA A 159 -15.25 2.66 -4.92
C ALA A 159 -15.04 3.85 -5.86
N ILE A 160 -15.92 3.96 -6.86
CA ILE A 160 -15.95 5.07 -7.81
C ILE A 160 -17.25 5.84 -7.59
N LEU A 161 -17.12 7.15 -7.40
CA LEU A 161 -18.29 8.04 -7.34
C LEU A 161 -18.88 8.17 -8.75
N GLN A 162 -20.16 7.80 -8.89
CA GLN A 162 -20.85 7.90 -10.18
C GLN A 162 -21.20 9.37 -10.45
N GLU A 163 -20.71 9.90 -11.57
CA GLU A 163 -20.97 11.28 -11.99
C GLU A 163 -22.46 11.63 -11.94
N GLY A 164 -22.77 12.83 -11.42
CA GLY A 164 -24.14 13.31 -11.29
C GLY A 164 -24.98 12.60 -10.23
N SER A 165 -24.39 11.73 -9.39
CA SER A 165 -25.13 11.02 -8.34
C SER A 165 -24.34 10.95 -7.02
N ALA A 166 -25.04 10.62 -5.92
CA ALA A 166 -24.41 10.23 -4.65
C ALA A 166 -24.05 8.74 -4.60
N GLY A 167 -24.29 8.01 -5.69
CA GLY A 167 -24.07 6.58 -5.83
C GLY A 167 -22.58 6.25 -5.89
N ARG A 168 -22.20 5.14 -5.24
CA ARG A 168 -20.83 4.61 -5.23
C ARG A 168 -20.86 3.24 -5.86
N ILE A 169 -20.03 3.05 -6.89
CA ILE A 169 -19.89 1.80 -7.61
C ILE A 169 -18.69 1.06 -7.02
N PRO A 170 -18.85 -0.12 -6.40
CA PRO A 170 -17.72 -0.95 -6.01
C PRO A 170 -16.87 -1.29 -7.23
N PHE A 171 -15.55 -1.21 -7.07
CA PHE A 171 -14.59 -1.44 -8.14
C PHE A 171 -13.54 -2.45 -7.72
N SER A 172 -13.18 -3.35 -8.62
CA SER A 172 -11.98 -4.16 -8.51
C SER A 172 -11.32 -4.34 -9.86
N ALA A 173 -10.00 -4.50 -9.85
CA ALA A 173 -9.23 -4.78 -11.06
C ALA A 173 -7.98 -5.61 -10.77
N LEU A 174 -7.58 -6.38 -11.77
CA LEU A 174 -6.33 -7.14 -11.81
C LEU A 174 -5.65 -6.91 -13.15
N ALA A 175 -4.33 -6.69 -13.14
CA ALA A 175 -3.56 -6.60 -14.36
C ALA A 175 -2.21 -7.29 -14.25
N ARG A 176 -1.69 -7.72 -15.39
CA ARG A 176 -0.25 -7.94 -15.59
C ARG A 176 0.28 -6.78 -16.39
N ILE A 177 1.24 -6.05 -15.83
CA ILE A 177 1.92 -4.94 -16.50
C ILE A 177 3.40 -5.29 -16.69
N ASP A 178 3.95 -4.96 -17.85
CA ASP A 178 5.37 -5.01 -18.14
C ASP A 178 5.89 -3.56 -18.21
N ALA A 179 6.78 -3.21 -17.29
CA ALA A 179 7.42 -1.90 -17.24
C ALA A 179 8.86 -2.01 -17.77
N ASP A 180 9.24 -1.07 -18.64
CA ASP A 180 10.49 -1.15 -19.39
C ASP A 180 11.74 -0.61 -18.66
N GLY A 181 11.57 0.02 -17.49
CA GLY A 181 12.66 0.71 -16.79
C GLY A 181 13.04 2.08 -17.40
N ALA A 182 12.40 2.49 -18.50
CA ALA A 182 12.66 3.71 -19.26
C ALA A 182 11.49 4.71 -19.25
N GLY A 183 10.34 4.30 -18.72
CA GLY A 183 9.17 5.16 -18.52
C GLY A 183 7.94 4.75 -19.31
N ASN A 184 7.91 3.55 -19.89
CA ASN A 184 6.73 3.03 -20.59
C ASN A 184 6.24 1.73 -19.94
N ILE A 185 4.93 1.53 -20.02
CA ILE A 185 4.29 0.27 -19.64
C ILE A 185 3.41 -0.24 -20.78
N VAL A 186 3.31 -1.55 -20.86
CA VAL A 186 2.23 -2.26 -21.57
C VAL A 186 1.63 -3.29 -20.62
N GLY A 187 0.43 -3.75 -20.90
CA GLY A 187 -0.17 -4.78 -20.05
C GLY A 187 -1.54 -5.20 -20.51
N LYS A 188 -2.15 -6.06 -19.70
CA LYS A 188 -3.55 -6.45 -19.86
C LYS A 188 -4.30 -6.33 -18.55
N LEU A 189 -5.43 -5.62 -18.58
CA LEU A 189 -6.25 -5.25 -17.43
C LEU A 189 -7.62 -5.92 -17.51
N GLY A 190 -8.04 -6.57 -16.44
CA GLY A 190 -9.44 -6.95 -16.23
C GLY A 190 -10.03 -6.14 -15.08
N SER A 191 -11.28 -5.72 -15.21
CA SER A 191 -11.95 -4.86 -14.23
C SER A 191 -13.40 -5.29 -14.01
N ASN A 192 -13.95 -4.93 -12.85
CA ASN A 192 -15.34 -5.17 -12.50
C ASN A 192 -15.92 -3.92 -11.83
N TYR A 193 -17.03 -3.43 -12.39
CA TYR A 193 -17.73 -2.24 -11.90
C TYR A 193 -19.10 -2.66 -11.39
N GLY A 194 -19.30 -2.64 -10.07
CA GLY A 194 -20.59 -2.92 -9.46
C GLY A 194 -21.17 -4.31 -9.75
N GLY A 195 -20.33 -5.30 -10.06
CA GLY A 195 -20.75 -6.64 -10.46
C GLY A 195 -20.79 -6.87 -11.98
N LEU A 196 -20.46 -5.86 -12.79
CA LEU A 196 -20.38 -5.96 -14.24
C LEU A 196 -18.91 -6.12 -14.66
N PRO A 197 -18.45 -7.35 -14.98
CA PRO A 197 -17.08 -7.57 -15.44
C PRO A 197 -16.88 -7.00 -16.85
N VAL A 198 -15.77 -6.31 -17.05
CA VAL A 198 -15.30 -5.86 -18.36
C VAL A 198 -14.32 -6.92 -18.90
N PRO A 199 -14.41 -7.31 -20.19
CA PRO A 199 -13.42 -8.16 -20.81
C PRO A 199 -12.00 -7.62 -20.63
N GLN A 200 -11.01 -8.51 -20.67
CA GLN A 200 -9.63 -8.08 -20.49
C GLN A 200 -9.18 -7.20 -21.67
N GLU A 201 -8.68 -6.01 -21.36
CA GLU A 201 -8.26 -5.00 -22.33
C GLU A 201 -6.74 -4.87 -22.35
N ASP A 202 -6.18 -4.62 -23.53
CA ASP A 202 -4.79 -4.20 -23.65
C ASP A 202 -4.67 -2.77 -23.13
N ILE A 203 -3.63 -2.52 -22.33
CA ILE A 203 -3.29 -1.18 -21.83
C ILE A 203 -1.88 -0.79 -22.24
N SER A 204 -1.68 0.50 -22.47
CA SER A 204 -0.36 1.09 -22.64
C SER A 204 -0.29 2.42 -21.90
N GLY A 205 0.90 2.83 -21.50
CA GLY A 205 1.05 4.02 -20.68
C GLY A 205 2.48 4.45 -20.48
N THR A 206 2.62 5.51 -19.70
CA THR A 206 3.92 6.07 -19.33
C THR A 206 4.01 6.30 -17.83
N TYR A 207 5.23 6.34 -17.31
CA TYR A 207 5.47 6.66 -15.92
C TYR A 207 6.71 7.53 -15.69
N THR A 208 6.67 8.26 -14.58
CA THR A 208 7.81 9.02 -14.03
C THR A 208 8.09 8.53 -12.62
N VAL A 209 9.35 8.65 -12.18
CA VAL A 209 9.78 8.27 -10.82
C VAL A 209 10.52 9.44 -10.20
N ASP A 210 10.06 9.84 -9.02
CA ASP A 210 10.71 10.83 -8.15
C ASP A 210 11.80 10.16 -7.30
N PRO A 211 12.91 10.87 -6.98
CA PRO A 211 13.96 10.35 -6.12
C PRO A 211 13.49 9.87 -4.74
N ASN A 212 12.37 10.38 -4.21
CA ASN A 212 11.75 9.92 -2.96
C ASN A 212 10.92 8.64 -3.12
N CYS A 213 11.11 7.89 -4.21
CA CYS A 213 10.49 6.60 -4.44
C CYS A 213 8.97 6.64 -4.56
N ILE A 214 8.48 7.75 -5.11
CA ILE A 214 7.09 7.95 -5.54
C ILE A 214 7.09 7.95 -7.06
N PHE A 215 6.16 7.24 -7.68
CA PHE A 215 5.99 7.26 -9.12
C PHE A 215 4.58 7.65 -9.52
N HIS A 216 4.46 8.22 -10.71
CA HIS A 216 3.18 8.51 -11.34
C HIS A 216 3.09 7.71 -12.63
N LEU A 217 2.06 6.88 -12.75
CA LEU A 217 1.82 6.04 -13.92
C LEU A 217 0.46 6.42 -14.51
N THR A 218 0.44 6.76 -15.80
CA THR A 218 -0.80 6.98 -16.54
C THR A 218 -0.93 5.93 -17.61
N TYR A 219 -2.06 5.23 -17.65
CA TYR A 219 -2.36 4.21 -18.67
C TYR A 219 -3.70 4.47 -19.37
N TYR A 220 -3.82 3.90 -20.56
CA TYR A 220 -4.98 3.98 -21.44
C TYR A 220 -5.33 2.59 -21.93
N THR A 221 -6.63 2.30 -22.08
CA THR A 221 -7.15 1.07 -22.71
C THR A 221 -7.15 1.20 -24.22
N ALA A 222 -6.74 0.13 -24.92
CA ALA A 222 -6.67 0.12 -26.37
C ALA A 222 -8.09 0.17 -26.99
N GLY A 223 -8.35 1.13 -27.88
CA GLY A 223 -9.61 1.21 -28.65
C GLY A 223 -10.54 2.35 -28.28
N GLU A 224 -10.25 3.09 -27.20
CA GLU A 224 -10.94 4.34 -26.87
C GLU A 224 -10.18 5.53 -27.46
N GLY A 225 -10.89 6.53 -28.02
CA GLY A 225 -10.23 7.75 -28.49
C GLY A 225 -9.75 8.54 -27.28
N HIS A 226 -8.44 8.75 -27.13
CA HIS A 226 -7.87 9.39 -25.94
C HIS A 226 -8.02 10.91 -25.98
N GLY A 227 -9.09 11.41 -25.39
CA GLY A 227 -9.19 12.78 -24.89
C GLY A 227 -8.19 13.04 -23.75
N PRO A 228 -7.95 14.32 -23.41
CA PRO A 228 -6.94 14.72 -22.42
C PRO A 228 -7.18 14.19 -20.99
N ASN A 229 -8.38 13.66 -20.69
CA ASN A 229 -8.76 13.17 -19.36
C ASN A 229 -9.07 11.66 -19.32
N ASP A 230 -8.83 10.95 -20.43
CA ASP A 230 -9.30 9.57 -20.60
C ASP A 230 -8.31 8.54 -20.01
N GLY A 231 -7.14 9.00 -19.58
CA GLY A 231 -6.13 8.16 -18.93
C GLY A 231 -6.41 7.96 -17.44
N VAL A 232 -6.21 6.73 -16.96
CA VAL A 232 -6.18 6.45 -15.52
C VAL A 232 -4.78 6.78 -15.00
N THR A 233 -4.70 7.73 -14.07
CA THR A 233 -3.43 8.10 -13.44
C THR A 233 -3.36 7.54 -12.03
N LEU A 234 -2.27 6.85 -11.74
CA LEU A 234 -1.96 6.25 -10.44
C LEU A 234 -0.79 7.00 -9.80
N LYS A 235 -0.87 7.22 -8.49
CA LYS A 235 0.30 7.43 -7.63
C LYS A 235 0.75 6.07 -7.12
N GLY A 236 2.05 5.83 -7.14
CA GLY A 236 2.67 4.65 -6.55
C GLY A 236 3.76 5.02 -5.56
N VAL A 237 3.93 4.21 -4.52
CA VAL A 237 5.01 4.33 -3.53
C VAL A 237 5.72 2.99 -3.44
N PHE A 238 7.00 2.94 -3.79
CA PHE A 238 7.78 1.71 -3.73
C PHE A 238 7.93 1.19 -2.31
N ILE A 239 7.95 -0.13 -2.19
CA ILE A 239 8.23 -0.90 -0.98
C ILE A 239 9.14 -2.08 -1.34
N ASP A 240 9.70 -2.75 -0.33
CA ASP A 240 10.45 -4.01 -0.50
C ASP A 240 11.58 -3.92 -1.54
N ALA A 241 12.40 -2.87 -1.47
CA ALA A 241 13.50 -2.62 -2.39
C ALA A 241 13.07 -2.63 -3.88
N GLY A 242 11.90 -2.07 -4.19
CA GLY A 242 11.37 -1.96 -5.55
C GLY A 242 10.65 -3.21 -6.07
N THR A 243 10.57 -4.28 -5.27
CA THR A 243 9.84 -5.50 -5.65
C THR A 243 8.32 -5.39 -5.43
N GLY A 244 7.87 -4.33 -4.75
CA GLY A 244 6.45 -4.01 -4.62
C GLY A 244 6.19 -2.51 -4.61
N ALA A 245 4.92 -2.15 -4.68
CA ALA A 245 4.47 -0.78 -4.46
C ALA A 245 3.04 -0.78 -3.91
N PHE A 246 2.69 0.26 -3.14
CA PHE A 246 1.30 0.61 -2.89
C PHE A 246 0.84 1.64 -3.92
N LEU A 247 -0.43 1.55 -4.33
CA LEU A 247 -1.01 2.36 -5.40
C LEU A 247 -2.25 3.11 -4.92
N MET A 248 -2.53 4.24 -5.55
CA MET A 248 -3.74 5.04 -5.41
C MET A 248 -4.12 5.62 -6.76
N VAL A 249 -5.39 5.57 -7.12
CA VAL A 249 -5.91 6.29 -8.30
C VAL A 249 -6.00 7.78 -8.01
N LEU A 250 -5.41 8.60 -8.88
CA LEU A 250 -5.49 10.06 -8.88
C LEU A 250 -6.42 10.59 -9.98
N GLN A 251 -6.56 9.87 -11.09
CA GLN A 251 -7.48 10.22 -12.17
C GLN A 251 -8.19 8.94 -12.65
N PRO A 252 -9.53 8.95 -12.78
CA PRO A 252 -10.44 10.04 -12.43
C PRO A 252 -10.46 10.30 -10.92
N SER A 253 -10.55 11.57 -10.51
CA SER A 253 -10.54 11.93 -9.08
C SER A 253 -11.73 11.35 -8.31
N THR A 254 -12.83 11.05 -9.01
CA THR A 254 -14.01 10.35 -8.47
C THR A 254 -13.69 8.96 -7.92
N ALA A 255 -12.55 8.37 -8.26
CA ALA A 255 -12.12 7.09 -7.73
C ALA A 255 -11.52 7.25 -6.32
N THR A 256 -12.05 6.48 -5.37
CA THR A 256 -11.41 6.21 -4.08
C THR A 256 -10.93 4.76 -4.13
N VAL A 257 -9.80 4.55 -4.80
CA VAL A 257 -9.26 3.23 -5.14
C VAL A 257 -7.80 3.17 -4.72
N LEU A 258 -7.45 2.08 -4.04
CA LEU A 258 -6.08 1.71 -3.72
C LEU A 258 -5.71 0.43 -4.46
N GLY A 259 -4.42 0.14 -4.48
CA GLY A 259 -3.93 -1.10 -5.01
C GLY A 259 -2.52 -1.44 -4.55
N SER A 260 -1.99 -2.49 -5.15
CA SER A 260 -0.59 -2.86 -4.99
C SER A 260 0.01 -3.33 -6.31
N LEU A 261 1.33 -3.19 -6.41
CA LEU A 261 2.15 -3.91 -7.36
C LEU A 261 2.98 -4.96 -6.63
N LYS A 262 3.15 -6.11 -7.26
CA LYS A 262 4.10 -7.13 -6.84
C LYS A 262 4.86 -7.65 -8.05
N LEU A 263 6.20 -7.60 -7.99
CA LEU A 263 7.06 -8.11 -9.03
C LEU A 263 6.81 -9.61 -9.23
N GLN A 264 6.50 -9.98 -10.47
CA GLN A 264 6.41 -11.37 -10.89
C GLN A 264 7.84 -11.91 -11.05
N THR A 265 8.38 -12.46 -9.97
CA THR A 265 9.49 -13.39 -10.11
C THR A 265 8.91 -14.68 -10.68
N THR A 266 9.35 -15.07 -11.87
CA THR A 266 9.01 -16.39 -12.39
C THR A 266 9.40 -17.40 -11.32
N LEU A 267 8.48 -18.32 -10.96
CA LEU A 267 8.84 -19.53 -10.24
C LEU A 267 10.06 -20.10 -10.98
N ARG A 268 11.22 -20.10 -10.32
CA ARG A 268 12.47 -20.58 -10.91
C ARG A 268 12.15 -21.85 -11.70
N SER A 269 12.46 -21.87 -13.00
CA SER A 269 12.45 -23.12 -13.76
C SER A 269 13.28 -24.11 -12.96
N ASN A 270 12.63 -25.13 -12.43
CA ASN A 270 13.21 -26.12 -11.54
C ASN A 270 14.48 -26.69 -12.20
N PRO A 271 15.70 -26.49 -11.64
CA PRO A 271 16.95 -26.96 -12.29
C PRO A 271 17.10 -28.49 -12.33
N GLY A 272 16.08 -29.24 -11.90
CA GLY A 272 16.18 -30.66 -11.57
C GLY A 272 15.56 -31.66 -12.55
N ARG A 273 15.13 -31.28 -13.77
CA ARG A 273 14.61 -32.25 -14.75
C ARG A 273 15.60 -32.53 -15.88
N LEU A 274 16.76 -33.09 -15.53
CA LEU A 274 17.53 -33.88 -16.47
C LEU A 274 16.74 -35.16 -16.77
N VAL A 275 16.09 -35.19 -17.94
CA VAL A 275 15.57 -36.43 -18.52
C VAL A 275 16.78 -37.31 -18.82
N ARG A 276 16.97 -38.37 -18.02
CA ARG A 276 17.90 -39.44 -18.38
C ARG A 276 17.40 -40.10 -19.67
N PRO A 277 18.24 -40.30 -20.70
CA PRO A 277 17.88 -41.17 -21.80
C PRO A 277 17.81 -42.60 -21.27
N THR A 278 16.64 -43.23 -21.39
CA THR A 278 16.53 -44.69 -21.31
C THR A 278 17.32 -45.29 -22.46
N ARG A 279 18.34 -46.08 -22.15
CA ARG A 279 18.87 -47.11 -23.04
C ARG A 279 17.86 -48.24 -23.18
#